data_AF-A0A970Z8T8-F1
#
_entry.id   AF-A0A970Z8T8-F1
#
_cell.length_a   1.000
_cell.length_b   1.000
_cell.length_c   1.000
_cell.angle_alpha   90.00
_cell.angle_beta   90.00
_cell.angle_gamma   90.00
#
_symmetry.space_group_name_H-M   'P 1'
#
loop_
_entity.id
_entity.type
_entity.pdbx_description
1 polymer ?
#
loop_
_entity_poly.entity_id
_entity_poly.type
_entity_poly.pdbx_seq_one_letter_code
_entity_poly.pdbx_strand_id
1 'polypeptide(L)'
;MNDTQRGLLALTATVYVAFNLLELFGQAGRLSTLLKYAGVLLCLLVALLSDTRRVNPADHRALLLGLTLTALSDTFLLFSELLWVGLLCFCLVHLTYIRRVNPIAFVPLLLATLAVLLLLLAAEWLAVGPPLILSLAVLYALLFGLDLLFALRAAHLPQSTQRVLLAGLVLFALCDLNVAVSHLATGALQQAASSLIWIFYLPSQGLLALSGIRFAGAAEQRT
;
A
#
# COMPACT_ATOMS: atom_id res chain seq x y z
N MET A 1 -10.08 9.27 -17.90
CA MET A 1 -10.85 8.49 -16.93
C MET A 1 -12.23 8.29 -17.51
N ASN A 2 -12.69 7.04 -17.63
CA ASN A 2 -14.02 6.71 -18.15
C ASN A 2 -15.10 6.85 -17.04
N ASP A 3 -16.38 6.76 -17.41
CA ASP A 3 -17.49 6.87 -16.47
C ASP A 3 -17.47 5.79 -15.38
N THR A 4 -17.09 4.57 -15.75
CA THR A 4 -16.99 3.44 -14.80
C THR A 4 -15.98 3.74 -13.70
N GLN A 5 -14.79 4.25 -14.03
CA GLN A 5 -13.76 4.62 -13.07
C GLN A 5 -14.21 5.77 -12.17
N ARG A 6 -14.90 6.79 -12.72
CA ARG A 6 -15.48 7.88 -11.93
C ARG A 6 -16.48 7.34 -10.91
N GLY A 7 -17.36 6.44 -11.34
CA GLY A 7 -18.33 5.78 -10.47
C GLY A 7 -17.67 4.95 -9.37
N LEU A 8 -16.62 4.19 -9.71
CA LEU A 8 -15.86 3.42 -8.72
C LEU A 8 -15.16 4.30 -7.70
N LEU A 9 -14.55 5.42 -8.10
CA LEU A 9 -13.92 6.36 -7.16
C LEU A 9 -14.95 7.02 -6.24
N ALA A 10 -16.11 7.39 -6.77
CA ALA A 10 -17.21 7.91 -5.96
C ALA A 10 -17.70 6.87 -4.95
N LEU A 11 -17.77 5.60 -5.36
CA LEU A 11 -18.09 4.48 -4.48
C LEU A 11 -17.00 4.27 -3.42
N THR A 12 -15.71 4.30 -3.77
CA THR A 12 -14.59 4.23 -2.81
C THR A 12 -14.67 5.37 -1.79
N ALA A 13 -14.96 6.59 -2.22
CA ALA A 13 -15.13 7.74 -1.33
C ALA A 13 -16.34 7.58 -0.41
N THR A 14 -17.44 7.01 -0.92
CA THR A 14 -18.64 6.72 -0.13
C THR A 14 -18.35 5.66 0.94
N VAL A 15 -17.69 4.57 0.57
CA VAL A 15 -17.25 3.51 1.49
C VAL A 15 -16.28 4.06 2.53
N TYR A 16 -15.35 4.92 2.12
CA TYR A 16 -14.41 5.61 2.99
C TYR A 16 -15.13 6.41 4.07
N VAL A 17 -16.07 7.28 3.68
CA VAL A 17 -16.85 8.07 4.63
C VAL A 17 -17.69 7.16 5.53
N ALA A 18 -18.31 6.12 4.98
CA ALA A 18 -19.19 5.22 5.72
C ALA A 18 -18.47 4.50 6.86
N PHE A 19 -17.31 3.87 6.62
CA PHE A 19 -16.62 3.18 7.71
C PHE A 19 -16.04 4.17 8.73
N ASN A 20 -15.54 5.34 8.31
CA ASN A 20 -15.04 6.35 9.26
C ASN A 20 -16.15 6.84 10.18
N LEU A 21 -17.36 7.07 9.66
CA LEU A 21 -18.51 7.43 10.49
C LEU A 21 -18.88 6.31 11.47
N LEU A 22 -18.89 5.06 11.03
CA LEU A 22 -19.14 3.92 11.93
C LEU A 22 -18.13 3.90 13.08
N GLU A 23 -16.84 4.12 12.81
CA GLU A 23 -15.81 4.14 13.86
C GLU A 23 -15.94 5.33 14.80
N LEU A 24 -16.28 6.51 14.28
CA LEU A 24 -16.55 7.70 15.09
C LEU A 24 -17.74 7.51 16.05
N PHE A 25 -18.77 6.76 15.63
CA PHE A 25 -19.91 6.41 16.48
C PHE A 25 -19.69 5.15 17.33
N GLY A 26 -18.44 4.66 17.43
CA GLY A 26 -18.07 3.52 18.27
C GLY A 26 -18.47 2.15 17.71
N GLN A 27 -18.87 2.07 16.44
CA GLN A 27 -19.25 0.83 15.74
C GLN A 27 -18.09 0.24 14.93
N ALA A 28 -16.90 0.15 15.52
CA ALA A 28 -15.71 -0.47 14.93
C ALA A 28 -15.78 -2.02 14.90
N GLY A 29 -16.94 -2.56 14.52
CA GLY A 29 -17.21 -3.99 14.44
C GLY A 29 -17.05 -4.56 13.02
N ARG A 30 -17.59 -5.76 12.81
CA ARG A 30 -17.48 -6.52 11.55
C ARG A 30 -17.87 -5.72 10.30
N LEU A 31 -18.89 -4.86 10.38
CA LEU A 31 -19.32 -4.05 9.23
C LEU A 31 -18.24 -3.02 8.84
N SER A 32 -17.60 -2.35 9.81
CA SER A 32 -16.48 -1.43 9.53
C SER A 32 -15.33 -2.18 8.86
N THR A 33 -14.94 -3.34 9.38
CA THR A 33 -13.89 -4.19 8.80
C THR A 33 -14.19 -4.62 7.37
N LEU A 34 -15.44 -5.02 7.09
CA LEU A 34 -15.87 -5.39 5.74
C LEU A 34 -15.84 -4.19 4.78
N LEU A 35 -16.26 -3.00 5.22
CA LEU A 35 -16.22 -1.78 4.41
C LEU A 35 -14.78 -1.35 4.12
N LYS A 36 -13.89 -1.43 5.12
CA LYS A 36 -12.45 -1.19 4.97
C LYS A 36 -11.85 -2.06 3.88
N TYR A 37 -12.09 -3.37 3.96
CA TYR A 37 -11.63 -4.33 2.95
C TYR A 37 -12.27 -4.10 1.58
N ALA A 38 -13.58 -3.81 1.53
CA ALA A 38 -14.26 -3.46 0.29
C ALA A 38 -13.65 -2.22 -0.38
N GLY A 39 -13.25 -1.21 0.40
CA GLY A 39 -12.52 -0.05 -0.10
C GLY A 39 -11.22 -0.42 -0.81
N VAL A 40 -10.43 -1.33 -0.23
CA VAL A 40 -9.19 -1.83 -0.83
C VAL A 40 -9.46 -2.57 -2.14
N LEU A 41 -10.47 -3.43 -2.17
CA LEU A 41 -10.90 -4.11 -3.40
C LEU A 41 -11.38 -3.13 -4.47
N LEU A 42 -12.10 -2.08 -4.09
CA LEU A 42 -12.51 -1.03 -5.02
C LEU A 42 -11.31 -0.28 -5.61
N CYS A 43 -10.26 0.00 -4.83
CA CYS A 43 -9.02 0.58 -5.34
C CYS A 43 -8.33 -0.35 -6.37
N LEU A 44 -8.30 -1.67 -6.11
CA LEU A 44 -7.83 -2.66 -7.08
C LEU A 44 -8.70 -2.67 -8.35
N LEU A 45 -10.03 -2.62 -8.22
CA LEU A 45 -10.94 -2.56 -9.36
C LEU A 45 -10.77 -1.28 -10.19
N VAL A 46 -10.53 -0.13 -9.55
CA VAL A 46 -10.21 1.13 -10.25
C VAL A 46 -8.97 0.92 -11.14
N ALA A 47 -7.91 0.31 -10.62
CA ALA A 47 -6.70 0.04 -11.39
C ALA A 47 -6.97 -0.98 -12.53
N LEU A 48 -7.70 -2.07 -12.26
CA LEU A 48 -8.02 -3.11 -13.25
C LEU A 48 -8.83 -2.59 -14.44
N LEU A 49 -9.80 -1.71 -14.18
CA LEU A 49 -10.69 -1.15 -15.22
C LEU A 49 -10.14 0.14 -15.85
N SER A 50 -8.87 0.45 -15.60
CA SER A 50 -8.24 1.65 -16.14
C SER A 50 -7.90 1.52 -17.62
N ASP A 51 -8.09 2.60 -18.38
CA ASP A 51 -7.61 2.64 -19.78
C ASP A 51 -6.07 2.70 -19.79
N THR A 52 -5.47 1.57 -20.16
CA THR A 52 -4.02 1.35 -20.17
C THR A 52 -3.37 1.66 -21.51
N ARG A 53 -4.12 2.09 -22.54
CA ARG A 53 -3.59 2.29 -23.90
C ARG A 53 -2.42 3.28 -24.00
N ARG A 54 -2.27 4.15 -22.99
CA ARG A 54 -1.20 5.15 -22.91
C ARG A 54 -0.16 4.87 -21.83
N VAL A 55 -0.25 3.74 -21.14
CA VAL A 55 0.60 3.38 -19.98
C VAL A 55 1.55 2.25 -20.39
N ASN A 56 2.75 2.23 -19.82
CA ASN A 56 3.68 1.13 -20.04
C ASN A 56 3.07 -0.18 -19.47
N PRO A 57 2.88 -1.25 -20.27
CA PRO A 57 2.25 -2.49 -19.80
C PRO A 57 3.03 -3.19 -18.68
N ALA A 58 4.35 -3.04 -18.61
CA ALA A 58 5.16 -3.62 -17.54
C ALA A 58 4.95 -2.88 -16.21
N ASP A 59 4.88 -1.54 -16.25
CA ASP A 59 4.57 -0.70 -15.09
C ASP A 59 3.15 -0.98 -14.57
N HIS A 60 2.17 -1.05 -15.46
CA HIS A 60 0.79 -1.32 -15.07
C HIS A 60 0.62 -2.72 -14.46
N ARG A 61 1.27 -3.75 -15.01
CA ARG A 61 1.27 -5.10 -14.41
C ARG A 61 1.89 -5.12 -13.02
N ALA A 62 2.97 -4.38 -12.81
CA ALA A 62 3.59 -4.27 -11.49
C ALA A 62 2.68 -3.54 -10.49
N LEU A 63 1.94 -2.51 -10.91
CA LEU A 63 0.92 -1.86 -10.08
C LEU A 63 -0.21 -2.83 -9.70
N LEU A 64 -0.77 -3.56 -10.67
CA LEU A 64 -1.83 -4.53 -10.40
C LEU A 64 -1.36 -5.63 -9.45
N LEU A 65 -0.14 -6.12 -9.62
CA LEU A 65 0.45 -7.09 -8.71
C LEU A 65 0.60 -6.51 -7.30
N GLY A 66 1.11 -5.28 -7.17
CA GLY A 66 1.23 -4.58 -5.88
C GLY A 66 -0.11 -4.39 -5.17
N LEU A 67 -1.16 -3.95 -5.88
CA LEU A 67 -2.50 -3.81 -5.31
C LEU A 67 -3.15 -5.16 -4.97
N THR A 68 -2.89 -6.21 -5.75
CA THR A 68 -3.36 -7.57 -5.45
C THR A 68 -2.69 -8.11 -4.19
N LEU A 69 -1.37 -7.94 -4.07
CA LEU A 69 -0.63 -8.30 -2.86
C LEU A 69 -1.05 -7.47 -1.65
N THR A 70 -1.46 -6.21 -1.85
CA THR A 70 -2.03 -5.36 -0.80
C THR A 70 -3.38 -5.91 -0.33
N ALA A 71 -4.30 -6.26 -1.23
CA ALA A 71 -5.55 -6.90 -0.86
C ALA A 71 -5.33 -8.26 -0.17
N LEU A 72 -4.32 -9.03 -0.60
CA LEU A 72 -3.94 -10.26 0.07
C LEU A 72 -3.41 -9.99 1.49
N SER A 73 -2.53 -8.99 1.64
CA SER A 73 -2.01 -8.54 2.94
C SER A 73 -3.15 -8.16 3.90
N ASP A 74 -4.08 -7.33 3.44
CA ASP A 74 -5.21 -6.85 4.23
C ASP A 74 -6.17 -7.97 4.61
N THR A 75 -6.23 -9.06 3.82
CA THR A 75 -7.00 -10.24 4.20
C THR A 75 -6.46 -10.86 5.48
N PHE A 76 -5.14 -10.98 5.59
CA PHE A 76 -4.49 -11.52 6.80
C PHE A 76 -4.54 -10.53 7.97
N LEU A 77 -4.33 -9.24 7.72
CA LEU A 77 -4.32 -8.24 8.78
C LEU A 77 -5.71 -7.93 9.35
N LEU A 78 -6.78 -8.03 8.56
CA LEU A 78 -8.14 -7.71 9.00
C LEU A 78 -8.94 -8.92 9.50
N PHE A 79 -8.65 -10.13 8.99
CA PHE A 79 -9.50 -11.30 9.21
C PHE A 79 -8.76 -12.53 9.76
N SER A 80 -7.46 -12.42 10.06
CA SER A 80 -6.64 -13.53 10.56
C SER A 80 -5.73 -13.09 11.72
N GLU A 81 -5.29 -14.07 12.51
CA GLU A 81 -4.23 -13.89 13.52
C GLU A 81 -2.82 -14.00 12.91
N LEU A 82 -2.73 -14.33 11.61
CA LEU A 82 -1.46 -14.55 10.89
C LEU A 82 -0.82 -13.23 10.42
N LEU A 83 -0.59 -12.29 11.35
CA LEU A 83 -0.08 -10.95 11.05
C LEU A 83 1.27 -10.95 10.29
N TRP A 84 2.11 -11.95 10.55
CA TRP A 84 3.39 -12.11 9.87
C TRP A 84 3.24 -12.39 8.36
N VAL A 85 2.13 -13.04 7.94
CA VAL A 85 1.84 -13.28 6.51
C VAL A 85 1.47 -11.98 5.82
N GLY A 86 0.69 -11.12 6.50
CA GLY A 86 0.37 -9.77 6.01
C GLY A 86 1.64 -8.94 5.80
N LEU A 87 2.52 -8.88 6.82
CA LEU A 87 3.81 -8.19 6.71
C LEU A 87 4.69 -8.74 5.59
N LEU A 88 4.74 -10.07 5.41
CA LEU A 88 5.45 -10.69 4.30
C LEU A 88 4.88 -10.25 2.94
N CYS A 89 3.54 -10.21 2.80
CA CYS A 89 2.89 -9.70 1.60
C CYS A 89 3.27 -8.24 1.35
N PHE A 90 3.31 -7.39 2.38
CA PHE A 90 3.73 -6.00 2.24
C PHE A 90 5.20 -5.82 1.84
N CYS A 91 6.12 -6.68 2.30
CA CYS A 91 7.47 -6.71 1.76
C CYS A 91 7.48 -6.93 0.23
N LEU A 92 6.64 -7.85 -0.26
CA LEU A 92 6.48 -8.10 -1.69
C LEU A 92 5.83 -6.90 -2.41
N VAL A 93 4.85 -6.23 -1.78
CA VAL A 93 4.25 -4.99 -2.29
C VAL A 93 5.34 -3.95 -2.59
N HIS A 94 6.23 -3.65 -1.65
CA HIS A 94 7.28 -2.66 -1.90
C HIS A 94 8.29 -3.11 -2.95
N LEU A 95 8.61 -4.40 -3.04
CA LEU A 95 9.44 -4.89 -4.15
C LEU A 95 8.76 -4.66 -5.52
N THR A 96 7.42 -4.80 -5.61
CA THR A 96 6.70 -4.49 -6.85
C THR A 96 6.68 -3.00 -7.18
N TYR A 97 6.54 -2.11 -6.19
CA TYR A 97 6.62 -0.67 -6.41
C TYR A 97 8.05 -0.23 -6.77
N ILE A 98 9.08 -0.78 -6.12
CA ILE A 98 10.49 -0.59 -6.48
C ILE A 98 10.74 -1.00 -7.93
N ARG A 99 10.16 -2.10 -8.41
CA ARG A 99 10.26 -2.50 -9.82
C ARG A 99 9.74 -1.42 -10.78
N ARG A 100 8.72 -0.66 -10.38
CA ARG A 100 8.14 0.45 -11.16
C ARG A 100 9.05 1.67 -11.18
N VAL A 101 9.57 2.06 -10.01
CA VAL A 101 10.33 3.31 -9.84
C VAL A 101 11.84 3.16 -10.05
N ASN A 102 12.37 1.94 -9.93
CA ASN A 102 13.78 1.62 -10.12
C ASN A 102 13.96 0.16 -10.54
N PRO A 103 13.70 -0.18 -11.82
CA PRO A 103 13.81 -1.55 -12.31
C PRO A 103 15.22 -2.13 -12.23
N ILE A 104 16.26 -1.29 -12.20
CA ILE A 104 17.66 -1.71 -12.06
C ILE A 104 17.92 -2.24 -10.64
N ALA A 105 17.41 -1.55 -9.61
CA ALA A 105 17.56 -1.97 -8.22
C ALA A 105 16.68 -3.18 -7.84
N PHE A 106 15.66 -3.51 -8.63
CA PHE A 106 14.70 -4.56 -8.31
C PHE A 106 15.34 -5.94 -8.09
N VAL A 107 16.14 -6.43 -9.05
CA VAL A 107 16.74 -7.77 -8.96
C VAL A 107 17.68 -7.92 -7.75
N PRO A 108 18.67 -7.02 -7.53
CA PRO A 108 19.54 -7.15 -6.37
C PRO A 108 18.76 -7.04 -5.04
N LEU A 109 17.74 -6.17 -4.97
CA LEU A 109 16.91 -6.06 -3.76
C LEU A 109 16.01 -7.28 -3.54
N LEU A 110 15.48 -7.89 -4.60
CA LEU A 110 14.73 -9.14 -4.50
C LEU A 110 15.63 -10.25 -3.94
N LEU A 111 16.83 -10.43 -4.50
CA LEU A 111 17.76 -11.45 -4.03
C LEU A 111 18.20 -11.20 -2.58
N ALA A 112 18.50 -9.94 -2.23
CA ALA A 112 18.83 -9.57 -0.86
C ALA A 112 17.66 -9.84 0.10
N THR A 113 16.42 -9.51 -0.30
CA THR A 113 15.22 -9.78 0.49
C THR A 113 15.03 -11.27 0.71
N LEU A 114 15.15 -12.09 -0.33
CA LEU A 114 15.05 -13.54 -0.22
C LEU A 114 16.14 -14.12 0.69
N ALA A 115 17.38 -13.65 0.56
CA ALA A 115 18.47 -14.06 1.44
C ALA A 115 18.20 -13.69 2.91
N VAL A 116 17.74 -12.46 3.17
CA VAL A 116 17.35 -12.02 4.53
C VAL A 116 16.20 -12.87 5.06
N LEU A 117 15.16 -13.13 4.27
CA LEU A 117 14.04 -13.98 4.68
C LEU A 117 14.50 -15.40 5.05
N LEU A 118 15.41 -16.00 4.28
CA LEU A 118 15.99 -17.31 4.62
C LEU A 118 16.76 -17.25 5.95
N LEU A 119 17.53 -16.20 6.19
CA LEU A 119 18.23 -15.99 7.45
C LEU A 119 17.27 -15.82 8.63
N LEU A 120 16.18 -15.07 8.45
CA LEU A 120 15.16 -14.88 9.47
C LEU A 120 14.44 -16.19 9.81
N LEU A 121 14.10 -17.00 8.81
CA LEU A 121 13.49 -18.31 9.03
C LEU A 121 14.45 -19.28 9.73
N ALA A 122 15.73 -19.26 9.37
CA ALA A 122 16.75 -20.05 10.06
C ALA A 122 16.94 -19.60 11.52
N ALA A 123 16.94 -18.29 11.76
CA ALA A 123 17.04 -17.72 13.11
C ALA A 123 15.84 -18.09 13.99
N GLU A 124 14.62 -18.00 13.45
CA GLU A 124 13.39 -18.45 14.11
C GLU A 124 13.44 -19.95 14.44
N TRP A 125 13.86 -20.79 13.48
CA TRP A 125 14.01 -22.23 13.68
C TRP A 125 15.01 -22.60 14.77
N LEU A 126 16.10 -21.82 14.88
CA LEU A 126 17.12 -21.99 15.90
C LEU A 126 16.78 -21.29 17.23
N ALA A 127 15.62 -20.61 17.31
CA ALA A 127 15.20 -19.79 18.44
C ALA A 127 16.25 -18.72 18.85
N VAL A 128 16.90 -18.10 17.86
CA VAL A 128 17.91 -17.05 18.05
C VAL A 128 17.39 -15.72 17.53
N GLY A 129 17.55 -14.66 18.35
CA GLY A 129 17.24 -13.30 17.94
C GLY A 129 15.82 -12.85 18.32
N PRO A 130 15.39 -11.68 17.81
CA PRO A 130 14.07 -11.14 18.10
C PRO A 130 12.95 -11.92 17.38
N PRO A 131 11.69 -11.82 17.85
CA PRO A 131 10.57 -12.50 17.23
C PRO A 131 10.46 -12.21 15.72
N LEU A 132 10.13 -13.22 14.92
CA LEU A 132 9.98 -13.09 13.46
C LEU A 132 9.14 -11.88 13.02
N ILE A 133 8.04 -11.60 13.72
CA ILE A 133 7.15 -10.48 13.40
C ILE A 133 7.86 -9.11 13.49
N LEU A 134 8.72 -8.92 14.50
CA LEU A 134 9.48 -7.69 14.66
C LEU A 134 10.56 -7.57 13.58
N SER A 135 11.24 -8.68 13.28
CA SER A 135 12.23 -8.74 12.20
C SER A 135 11.61 -8.44 10.83
N LEU A 136 10.42 -8.97 10.56
CA LEU A 136 9.66 -8.69 9.34
C LEU A 136 9.20 -7.22 9.29
N ALA A 137 8.77 -6.63 10.41
CA ALA A 137 8.41 -5.22 10.47
C ALA A 137 9.61 -4.30 10.14
N VAL A 138 10.82 -4.65 10.59
CA VAL A 138 12.05 -3.91 10.25
C VAL A 138 12.39 -4.07 8.77
N LEU A 139 12.35 -5.30 8.23
CA LEU A 139 12.59 -5.54 6.80
C LEU A 139 11.59 -4.78 5.93
N TYR A 140 10.30 -4.83 6.32
CA TYR A 140 9.23 -4.05 5.70
C TYR A 140 9.54 -2.56 5.68
N ALA A 141 9.87 -1.97 6.83
CA ALA A 141 10.16 -0.54 6.95
C ALA A 141 11.36 -0.11 6.09
N LEU A 142 12.40 -0.96 6.00
CA LEU A 142 13.56 -0.71 5.12
C LEU A 142 13.17 -0.74 3.65
N LEU A 143 12.39 -1.73 3.22
CA LEU A 143 11.90 -1.82 1.84
C LEU A 143 10.97 -0.66 1.48
N PHE A 144 10.06 -0.29 2.37
CA PHE A 144 9.19 0.88 2.25
C PHE A 144 10.02 2.17 2.11
N GLY A 145 11.03 2.35 2.96
CA GLY A 145 11.91 3.51 2.91
C GLY A 145 12.66 3.61 1.58
N LEU A 146 13.17 2.49 1.06
CA LEU A 146 13.82 2.44 -0.25
C LEU A 146 12.85 2.74 -1.39
N ASP A 147 11.63 2.20 -1.35
CA ASP A 147 10.56 2.47 -2.31
C ASP A 147 10.25 3.97 -2.37
N LEU A 148 10.05 4.62 -1.22
CA LEU A 148 9.83 6.06 -1.14
C LEU A 148 11.02 6.87 -1.70
N LEU A 149 12.25 6.50 -1.34
CA LEU A 149 13.46 7.17 -1.85
C LEU A 149 13.62 7.04 -3.37
N PHE A 150 13.30 5.87 -3.93
CA PHE A 150 13.33 5.68 -5.38
C PHE A 150 12.18 6.40 -6.07
N ALA A 151 10.98 6.41 -5.49
CA ALA A 151 9.85 7.17 -6.01
C ALA A 151 10.15 8.67 -6.09
N LEU A 152 10.88 9.24 -5.13
CA LEU A 152 11.34 10.64 -5.16
C LEU A 152 12.27 10.93 -6.34
N ARG A 153 13.05 9.93 -6.78
CA ARG A 153 14.06 10.05 -7.85
C ARG A 153 13.61 9.47 -9.19
N ALA A 154 12.36 9.04 -9.32
CA ALA A 154 11.82 8.34 -10.49
C ALA A 154 11.59 9.27 -11.71
N ALA A 155 12.68 9.81 -12.28
CA ALA A 155 12.64 10.77 -13.38
C ALA A 155 12.09 10.21 -14.70
N HIS A 156 12.03 8.87 -14.86
CA HIS A 156 11.45 8.21 -16.03
C HIS A 156 9.91 8.19 -16.00
N LEU A 157 9.30 8.40 -14.84
CA LEU A 157 7.84 8.51 -14.72
C LEU A 157 7.37 9.91 -15.14
N PRO A 158 6.19 10.02 -15.78
CA PRO A 158 5.56 11.32 -15.97
C PRO A 158 5.38 12.05 -14.64
N GLN A 159 5.65 13.35 -14.58
CA GLN A 159 5.59 14.14 -13.34
C GLN A 159 4.22 14.09 -12.64
N SER A 160 3.12 13.97 -13.39
CA SER A 160 1.78 13.76 -12.82
C SER A 160 1.67 12.41 -12.12
N THR A 161 2.11 11.33 -12.77
CA THR A 161 2.17 9.98 -12.19
C THR A 161 3.06 9.93 -10.96
N GLN A 162 4.26 10.51 -11.03
CA GLN A 162 5.19 10.54 -9.90
C GLN A 162 4.61 11.27 -8.69
N ARG A 163 3.95 12.42 -8.89
CA ARG A 163 3.31 13.17 -7.80
C ARG A 163 2.17 12.39 -7.13
N VAL A 164 1.32 11.72 -7.91
CA VAL A 164 0.23 10.91 -7.38
C VAL A 164 0.76 9.69 -6.63
N LEU A 165 1.78 9.02 -7.18
CA LEU A 165 2.48 7.91 -6.52
C LEU A 165 3.08 8.36 -5.18
N LEU A 166 3.82 9.46 -5.16
CA LEU A 166 4.44 10.01 -3.95
C LEU A 166 3.40 10.42 -2.92
N ALA A 167 2.31 11.06 -3.33
CA ALA A 167 1.22 11.40 -2.42
C ALA A 167 0.62 10.13 -1.78
N GLY A 168 0.42 9.06 -2.58
CA GLY A 168 0.01 7.76 -2.06
C GLY A 168 1.00 7.20 -1.04
N LEU A 169 2.28 7.11 -1.40
CA LEU A 169 3.33 6.60 -0.50
C LEU A 169 3.48 7.44 0.78
N VAL A 170 3.34 8.75 0.73
CA VAL A 170 3.38 9.60 1.94
C VAL A 170 2.19 9.32 2.85
N LEU A 171 0.97 9.18 2.31
CA LEU A 171 -0.19 8.80 3.11
C LEU A 171 -0.03 7.37 3.67
N PHE A 172 0.59 6.45 2.92
CA PHE A 172 0.95 5.13 3.45
C PHE A 172 1.91 5.26 4.64
N ALA A 173 2.98 6.05 4.52
CA ALA A 173 3.92 6.26 5.62
C ALA A 173 3.25 6.83 6.88
N LEU A 174 2.29 7.75 6.70
CA LEU A 174 1.50 8.29 7.81
C LEU A 174 0.59 7.21 8.43
N CYS A 175 -0.01 6.34 7.63
CA CYS A 175 -0.73 5.17 8.14
C CYS A 175 0.18 4.28 9.00
N ASP A 176 1.35 3.91 8.50
CA ASP A 176 2.28 3.03 9.23
C ASP A 176 2.82 3.66 10.51
N LEU A 177 3.08 4.97 10.49
CA LEU A 177 3.48 5.68 11.71
C LEU A 177 2.36 5.59 12.76
N ASN A 178 1.10 5.69 12.36
CA ASN A 178 -0.03 5.50 13.26
C ASN A 178 -0.17 4.05 13.74
N VAL A 179 0.14 3.04 12.90
CA VAL A 179 0.23 1.63 13.33
C VAL A 179 1.32 1.45 14.38
N ALA A 180 2.50 2.03 14.17
CA ALA A 180 3.59 1.95 15.15
C ALA A 180 3.21 2.64 16.47
N VAL A 181 2.65 3.85 16.41
CA VAL A 181 2.21 4.60 17.59
C VAL A 181 1.08 3.88 18.31
N SER A 182 0.11 3.26 17.61
CA SER A 182 -1.00 2.52 18.25
C SER A 182 -0.55 1.28 19.02
N HIS A 183 0.65 0.77 18.75
CA HIS A 183 1.25 -0.36 19.48
C HIS A 183 2.23 0.08 20.57
N LEU A 184 2.84 1.27 20.44
CA LEU A 184 3.86 1.77 21.36
C LEU A 184 3.32 2.75 22.41
N ALA A 185 2.26 3.49 22.10
CA ALA A 185 1.65 4.46 22.99
C ALA A 185 0.53 3.85 23.83
N THR A 186 0.09 4.58 24.86
CA THR A 186 -1.02 4.20 25.74
C THR A 186 -2.05 5.32 25.86
N GLY A 187 -3.26 4.99 26.30
CA GLY A 187 -4.33 5.96 26.58
C GLY A 187 -4.83 6.69 25.34
N ALA A 188 -5.05 8.01 25.46
CA ALA A 188 -5.65 8.83 24.40
C ALA A 188 -4.82 8.85 23.11
N LEU A 189 -3.48 8.83 23.21
CA LEU A 189 -2.60 8.84 22.03
C LEU A 189 -2.71 7.53 21.24
N GLN A 190 -2.80 6.40 21.94
CA GLN A 190 -3.02 5.09 21.32
C GLN A 190 -4.34 5.07 20.55
N GLN A 191 -5.43 5.54 21.17
CA GLN A 191 -6.75 5.57 20.56
C GLN A 191 -6.83 6.52 19.36
N ALA A 192 -6.19 7.69 19.45
CA ALA A 192 -6.08 8.63 18.35
C ALA A 192 -5.31 8.02 17.16
N ALA A 193 -4.15 7.40 17.43
CA ALA A 193 -3.34 6.75 16.41
C ALA A 193 -4.11 5.61 15.71
N SER A 194 -4.75 4.73 16.49
CA SER A 194 -5.59 3.65 15.93
C SER A 194 -6.66 4.15 14.98
N SER A 195 -7.29 5.30 15.30
CA SER A 195 -8.32 5.92 14.47
C SER A 195 -7.74 6.51 13.18
N LEU A 196 -6.52 7.05 13.24
CA LEU A 196 -5.85 7.70 12.11
C LEU A 196 -5.29 6.71 11.08
N ILE A 197 -5.06 5.44 11.43
CA ILE A 197 -4.58 4.40 10.51
C ILE A 197 -5.41 4.40 9.21
N TRP A 198 -6.72 4.22 9.33
CA TRP A 198 -7.59 4.06 8.16
C TRP A 198 -7.96 5.39 7.48
N ILE A 199 -7.84 6.51 8.20
CA ILE A 199 -7.94 7.86 7.63
C ILE A 199 -6.86 8.07 6.57
N PHE A 200 -5.64 7.60 6.82
CA PHE A 200 -4.55 7.72 5.85
C PHE A 200 -4.49 6.53 4.87
N TYR A 201 -4.86 5.34 5.32
CA TYR A 201 -4.68 4.11 4.55
C TYR A 201 -5.51 4.06 3.26
N LEU A 202 -6.85 4.21 3.33
CA LEU A 202 -7.66 4.05 2.12
C LEU A 202 -7.39 5.14 1.07
N PRO A 203 -7.22 6.43 1.45
CA PRO A 203 -6.77 7.45 0.50
C PRO A 203 -5.41 7.15 -0.13
N SER A 204 -4.46 6.58 0.64
CA SER A 204 -3.19 6.08 0.08
C SER A 204 -3.43 5.05 -1.03
N GLN A 205 -4.22 4.00 -0.77
CA GLN A 205 -4.50 2.96 -1.76
C GLN A 205 -5.21 3.52 -3.00
N GLY A 206 -6.12 4.47 -2.82
CA GLY A 206 -6.76 5.18 -3.92
C GLY A 206 -5.76 5.94 -4.80
N LEU A 207 -4.84 6.69 -4.20
CA LEU A 207 -3.79 7.41 -4.93
C LEU A 207 -2.81 6.45 -5.63
N LEU A 208 -2.43 5.36 -4.98
CA LEU A 208 -1.57 4.33 -5.59
C LEU A 208 -2.24 3.70 -6.81
N ALA A 209 -3.53 3.39 -6.74
CA ALA A 209 -4.31 2.92 -7.89
C ALA A 209 -4.37 3.97 -9.02
N LEU A 210 -4.60 5.24 -8.68
CA LEU A 210 -4.62 6.34 -9.64
C LEU A 210 -3.26 6.64 -10.27
N SER A 211 -2.14 6.28 -9.62
CA SER A 211 -0.79 6.48 -10.16
C SER A 211 -0.58 5.74 -11.49
N GLY A 212 -1.28 4.64 -11.73
CA GLY A 212 -1.23 3.87 -12.97
C GLY A 212 -2.07 4.44 -14.11
N ILE A 213 -2.72 5.59 -13.94
CA ILE A 213 -3.65 6.18 -14.91
C ILE A 213 -3.01 7.44 -15.50
N ARG A 214 -2.94 7.55 -16.83
CA ARG A 214 -2.59 8.82 -17.47
C ARG A 214 -3.81 9.72 -17.55
N PHE A 215 -3.75 10.88 -16.89
CA PHE A 215 -4.71 11.96 -17.09
C PHE A 215 -4.55 12.52 -18.51
N ALA A 216 -5.66 12.63 -19.25
CA ALA A 216 -5.66 12.96 -20.68
C ALA A 216 -5.01 14.32 -21.02
N GLY A 217 -4.90 15.24 -20.05
CA GLY A 217 -4.34 16.59 -20.26
C GLY A 217 -2.82 16.71 -20.28
N ALA A 218 -2.06 15.65 -19.99
CA ALA A 218 -0.58 15.73 -19.99
C ALA A 218 0.07 15.48 -21.37
N ALA A 219 -0.73 15.13 -22.38
CA ALA A 219 -0.24 14.91 -23.74
C ALA A 219 -0.08 16.20 -24.55
N GLU A 220 -0.58 17.33 -24.06
CA GLU A 220 -0.70 18.59 -24.83
C GLU A 220 0.42 19.61 -24.54
N GLN A 221 1.42 19.26 -23.73
CA GLN A 221 2.53 20.18 -23.38
C GLN A 221 3.89 19.77 -23.96
N ARG A 222 3.92 18.89 -24.96
CA ARG A 222 5.16 18.52 -25.67
C ARG A 222 4.95 18.39 -27.19
N THR A 223 4.37 19.43 -27.77
CA THR A 223 4.54 19.75 -29.20
C THR A 223 5.20 21.11 -29.30
#